data_AF-A0A956E1Z4-F1
#
_entry.id   AF-A0A956E1Z4-F1
#
_cell.length_a   1.000
_cell.length_b   1.000
_cell.length_c   1.000
_cell.angle_alpha   90.00
_cell.angle_beta   90.00
_cell.angle_gamma   90.00
#
_symmetry.space_group_name_H-M   'P 1'
#
loop_
_entity.id
_entity.type
_entity.pdbx_description
1 polymer ?
#
loop_
_entity_poly.entity_id
_entity_poly.type
_entity_poly.pdbx_seq_one_letter_code
_entity_poly.pdbx_strand_id
1 'polypeptide(L)'
;VDHGVEAPDERLRAGKPRSGRLVLGATQRGGQILVTIQDDGRGMDPDKLRKKAIEKAILSASEARDMTDSESFQLIFRAGFSTAAQVSDVSGRGVGMDVVRDAIAKLKGSIHLDSEAGRGTLLELRLPLTLAITQILAARVGGELVAIPLEAVASAQNIAGAQLEAVGGGTCLRVADELIPVVDLARVLGLGSTQTGHLGDGAEHSVVIIELGTERFGLLVQQVLGRHEVVIKSLGPLLAGTPCAAGATLVGDRILLVVDLAEVATRSRDSGHSFTSTASTLGSPADGGVAPPQIRARVLVAEDSDTIREAIRRELTHAGFEVVVAADGTEALEVARRESFDAISTDVMMPGMDGYELTRRLRADPRYADVPIVMVTSKDARLDTLRGFDAGASAYITKPADAAELVRTLDGLLASKG
;
A
#
# COMPACT_ATOMS: atom_id res chain seq x y z
N VAL A 1 6.16 -33.65 -8.68
CA VAL A 1 5.21 -33.15 -9.70
C VAL A 1 4.02 -34.10 -9.68
N ASP A 2 2.88 -33.64 -9.18
CA ASP A 2 1.64 -34.44 -9.08
C ASP A 2 0.78 -34.36 -10.37
N HIS A 3 1.18 -33.50 -11.30
CA HIS A 3 0.43 -33.26 -12.53
C HIS A 3 0.67 -34.37 -13.53
N GLY A 4 -0.34 -35.22 -13.79
CA GLY A 4 -0.65 -35.86 -15.08
C GLY A 4 0.42 -36.75 -15.75
N VAL A 5 1.65 -36.73 -15.27
CA VAL A 5 2.82 -37.40 -15.81
C VAL A 5 2.88 -38.80 -15.21
N GLU A 6 3.26 -39.77 -16.03
CA GLU A 6 3.35 -41.17 -15.65
C GLU A 6 4.63 -41.42 -14.84
N ALA A 7 4.66 -42.51 -14.06
CA ALA A 7 5.88 -42.91 -13.37
C ALA A 7 7.00 -43.26 -14.39
N PRO A 8 8.29 -43.14 -14.04
CA PRO A 8 9.40 -43.36 -14.98
C PRO A 8 9.32 -44.68 -15.75
N ASP A 9 8.90 -45.76 -15.09
CA ASP A 9 8.81 -47.10 -15.70
C ASP A 9 7.54 -47.29 -16.55
N GLU A 10 6.47 -46.53 -16.27
CA GLU A 10 5.29 -46.45 -17.12
C GLU A 10 5.61 -45.71 -18.42
N ARG A 11 6.38 -44.62 -18.34
CA ARG A 11 6.80 -43.84 -19.51
C ARG A 11 7.63 -44.66 -20.48
N LEU A 12 8.59 -45.42 -19.97
CA LEU A 12 9.41 -46.32 -20.80
C LEU A 12 8.55 -47.39 -21.49
N ARG A 13 7.57 -47.97 -20.79
CA ARG A 13 6.63 -48.94 -21.39
C ARG A 13 5.74 -48.31 -22.47
N ALA A 14 5.41 -47.04 -22.33
CA ALA A 14 4.66 -46.27 -23.32
C ALA A 14 5.53 -45.73 -24.48
N GLY A 15 6.84 -46.05 -24.52
CA GLY A 15 7.76 -45.59 -25.56
C GLY A 15 8.22 -44.13 -25.40
N LYS A 16 8.05 -43.54 -24.21
CA LYS A 16 8.36 -42.13 -23.92
C LYS A 16 9.68 -42.00 -23.14
N PRO A 17 10.34 -40.83 -23.17
CA PRO A 17 11.53 -40.58 -22.37
C PRO A 17 11.24 -40.77 -20.87
N ARG A 18 12.22 -41.29 -20.13
CA ARG A 18 12.10 -41.55 -18.69
C ARG A 18 11.78 -40.27 -17.89
N SER A 19 12.30 -39.13 -18.33
CA SER A 19 11.97 -37.80 -17.78
C SER A 19 10.73 -37.24 -18.47
N GLY A 20 9.79 -36.71 -17.68
CA GLY A 20 8.69 -35.89 -18.18
C GLY A 20 9.14 -34.47 -18.53
N ARG A 21 8.42 -33.84 -19.46
CA ARG A 21 8.65 -32.46 -19.90
C ARG A 21 7.41 -31.62 -19.62
N LEU A 22 7.61 -30.52 -18.89
CA LEU A 22 6.64 -29.45 -18.70
C LEU A 22 7.22 -28.17 -19.29
N VAL A 23 6.49 -27.50 -20.17
CA VAL A 23 6.88 -26.26 -20.83
C VAL A 23 5.89 -25.18 -20.42
N LEU A 24 6.40 -24.10 -19.85
CA LEU A 24 5.65 -22.87 -19.62
C LEU A 24 6.13 -21.83 -20.62
N GLY A 25 5.19 -21.20 -21.31
CA GLY A 25 5.43 -20.12 -22.24
C GLY A 25 4.49 -18.96 -21.95
N ALA A 26 4.96 -17.74 -22.21
CA ALA A 26 4.13 -16.56 -22.22
C ALA A 26 4.53 -15.72 -23.42
N THR A 27 3.55 -15.34 -24.24
CA THR A 27 3.76 -14.52 -25.43
C THR A 27 2.69 -13.44 -25.51
N GLN A 28 3.07 -12.26 -25.99
CA GLN A 28 2.10 -11.22 -26.29
C GLN A 28 1.65 -11.39 -27.75
N ARG A 29 0.34 -11.46 -27.98
CA ARG A 29 -0.27 -11.49 -29.31
C ARG A 29 -1.35 -10.41 -29.39
N GLY A 30 -1.05 -9.32 -30.08
CA GLY A 30 -1.92 -8.16 -30.13
C GLY A 30 -2.15 -7.54 -28.74
N GLY A 31 -3.41 -7.28 -28.40
CA GLY A 31 -3.83 -6.76 -27.09
C GLY A 31 -4.07 -7.83 -26.03
N GLN A 32 -3.51 -9.02 -26.17
CA GLN A 32 -3.67 -10.13 -25.23
C GLN A 32 -2.32 -10.76 -24.86
N ILE A 33 -2.23 -11.23 -23.62
CA ILE A 33 -1.17 -12.13 -23.16
C ILE A 33 -1.68 -13.57 -23.32
N LEU A 34 -0.95 -14.38 -24.08
CA LEU A 34 -1.16 -15.81 -24.22
C LEU A 34 -0.15 -16.56 -23.35
N VAL A 35 -0.62 -17.18 -22.28
CA VAL A 35 0.17 -18.08 -21.43
C VAL A 35 -0.13 -19.52 -21.83
N THR A 36 0.90 -20.30 -22.14
CA THR A 36 0.79 -21.70 -22.55
C THR A 36 1.46 -22.60 -21.52
N ILE A 37 0.78 -23.65 -21.08
CA ILE A 37 1.33 -24.69 -20.21
C ILE A 37 1.16 -26.01 -20.94
N GLN A 38 2.28 -26.68 -21.26
CA GLN A 38 2.27 -27.93 -22.03
C GLN A 38 3.03 -29.02 -21.29
N ASP A 39 2.41 -30.18 -21.14
CA ASP A 39 3.07 -31.40 -20.67
C ASP A 39 3.14 -32.48 -21.76
N ASP A 40 4.07 -33.42 -21.61
CA ASP A 40 4.14 -34.65 -22.39
C ASP A 40 3.66 -35.87 -21.56
N GLY A 41 2.72 -35.66 -20.64
CA GLY A 41 2.21 -36.67 -19.73
C GLY A 41 1.18 -37.59 -20.38
N ARG A 42 0.32 -38.19 -19.56
CA ARG A 42 -0.66 -39.20 -20.02
C ARG A 42 -1.79 -38.64 -20.87
N GLY A 43 -1.90 -37.31 -20.97
CA GLY A 43 -3.06 -36.63 -21.54
C GLY A 43 -4.34 -36.94 -20.76
N MET A 44 -5.48 -36.65 -21.38
CA MET A 44 -6.80 -36.90 -20.80
C MET A 44 -7.57 -37.93 -21.60
N ASP A 45 -8.30 -38.76 -20.86
CA ASP A 45 -9.11 -39.84 -21.39
C ASP A 45 -10.59 -39.36 -21.40
N PRO A 46 -11.16 -39.07 -22.59
CA PRO A 46 -12.48 -38.45 -22.70
C PRO A 46 -13.59 -39.34 -22.12
N ASP A 47 -13.47 -40.66 -22.26
CA ASP A 47 -14.45 -41.61 -21.77
C ASP A 47 -14.45 -41.69 -20.23
N LYS A 48 -13.26 -41.63 -19.61
CA LYS A 48 -13.17 -41.53 -18.14
C LYS A 48 -13.78 -40.22 -17.63
N LEU A 49 -13.59 -39.11 -18.33
CA LEU A 49 -14.16 -37.83 -17.94
C LEU A 49 -15.68 -37.83 -18.04
N ARG A 50 -16.24 -38.34 -19.16
CA ARG A 50 -17.69 -38.53 -19.35
C ARG A 50 -18.29 -39.39 -18.24
N LYS A 51 -17.69 -40.56 -17.97
CA LYS A 51 -18.17 -41.48 -16.93
C LYS A 51 -18.16 -40.83 -15.55
N LYS A 52 -17.07 -40.15 -15.20
CA LYS A 52 -16.94 -39.45 -13.91
C LYS A 52 -17.93 -38.29 -13.78
N ALA A 53 -18.27 -37.59 -14.88
CA ALA A 53 -19.30 -36.56 -14.87
C ALA A 53 -20.69 -37.13 -14.61
N ILE A 54 -21.02 -38.31 -15.15
CA ILE A 54 -22.28 -39.00 -14.86
C ILE A 54 -22.33 -39.44 -13.39
N GLU A 55 -21.26 -40.05 -12.87
CA GLU A 55 -21.16 -40.50 -11.48
C GLU A 55 -21.34 -39.33 -10.49
N LYS A 56 -20.84 -38.14 -10.85
CA LYS A 56 -21.00 -36.90 -10.08
C LYS A 56 -22.31 -36.15 -10.35
N ALA A 57 -23.22 -36.71 -11.15
CA ALA A 57 -24.48 -36.10 -11.56
C ALA A 57 -24.33 -34.70 -12.22
N ILE A 58 -23.19 -34.45 -12.86
CA ILE A 58 -22.90 -33.20 -13.61
C ILE A 58 -23.53 -33.25 -15.02
N LEU A 59 -23.72 -34.47 -15.55
CA LEU A 59 -24.34 -34.74 -16.85
C LEU A 59 -25.25 -35.97 -16.75
N SER A 60 -26.28 -35.99 -17.61
CA SER A 60 -27.05 -37.20 -17.91
C SER A 60 -26.29 -38.14 -18.86
N ALA A 61 -26.69 -39.42 -18.89
CA ALA A 61 -26.11 -40.40 -19.80
C ALA A 61 -26.43 -40.13 -21.29
N SER A 62 -27.47 -39.35 -21.60
CA SER A 62 -27.72 -38.85 -22.96
C SER A 62 -26.74 -37.74 -23.33
N GLU A 63 -26.61 -36.71 -22.48
CA GLU A 63 -25.70 -35.58 -22.75
C GLU A 63 -24.24 -36.03 -22.87
N ALA A 64 -23.81 -37.01 -22.07
CA ALA A 64 -22.46 -37.54 -22.15
C ALA A 64 -22.18 -38.33 -23.45
N ARG A 65 -23.22 -38.94 -24.07
CA ARG A 65 -23.09 -39.68 -25.33
C ARG A 65 -22.98 -38.76 -26.54
N ASP A 66 -23.68 -37.64 -26.52
CA ASP A 66 -23.71 -36.68 -27.62
C ASP A 66 -22.51 -35.71 -27.60
N MET A 67 -21.69 -35.75 -26.55
CA MET A 67 -20.56 -34.87 -26.31
C MET A 67 -19.31 -35.30 -27.08
N THR A 68 -18.63 -34.36 -27.72
CA THR A 68 -17.34 -34.59 -28.38
C THR A 68 -16.20 -34.78 -27.37
N ASP A 69 -15.06 -35.33 -27.82
CA ASP A 69 -13.89 -35.52 -26.95
C ASP A 69 -13.36 -34.18 -26.42
N SER A 70 -13.30 -33.15 -27.27
CA SER A 70 -12.87 -31.80 -26.87
C SER A 70 -13.80 -31.16 -25.83
N GLU A 71 -15.12 -31.37 -25.94
CA GLU A 71 -16.08 -30.90 -24.94
C GLU A 71 -15.94 -31.66 -23.62
N SER A 72 -15.60 -32.94 -23.67
CA SER A 72 -15.38 -33.75 -22.47
C SER A 72 -14.21 -33.21 -21.63
N PHE A 73 -13.18 -32.65 -22.27
CA PHE A 73 -12.06 -32.04 -21.56
C PHE A 73 -12.46 -30.77 -20.80
N GLN A 74 -13.47 -30.03 -21.27
CA GLN A 74 -13.98 -28.83 -20.60
C GLN A 74 -14.71 -29.16 -19.29
N LEU A 75 -15.09 -30.42 -19.07
CA LEU A 75 -15.75 -30.87 -17.83
C LEU A 75 -14.88 -30.65 -16.60
N ILE A 76 -13.55 -30.66 -16.75
CA ILE A 76 -12.62 -30.45 -15.62
C ILE A 76 -12.84 -29.09 -14.95
N PHE A 77 -13.29 -28.09 -15.70
CA PHE A 77 -13.54 -26.76 -15.18
C PHE A 77 -14.91 -26.69 -14.49
N ARG A 78 -15.86 -27.62 -14.72
CA ARG A 78 -17.20 -27.53 -14.10
C ARG A 78 -17.09 -27.62 -12.58
N ALA A 79 -17.90 -26.80 -11.90
CA ALA A 79 -17.97 -26.81 -10.45
C ALA A 79 -18.28 -28.22 -9.93
N GLY A 80 -17.53 -28.67 -8.92
CA GLY A 80 -17.69 -30.01 -8.34
C GLY A 80 -17.03 -31.16 -9.12
N PHE A 81 -16.46 -30.91 -10.31
CA PHE A 81 -15.72 -31.95 -11.05
C PHE A 81 -14.33 -32.20 -10.44
N SER A 82 -13.58 -31.13 -10.17
CA SER A 82 -12.16 -31.17 -9.76
C SER A 82 -11.92 -31.06 -8.25
N THR A 83 -12.97 -31.18 -7.43
CA THR A 83 -12.84 -31.25 -5.96
C THR A 83 -12.12 -32.56 -5.58
N ALA A 84 -10.84 -32.46 -5.20
CA ALA A 84 -10.05 -33.61 -4.75
C ALA A 84 -10.49 -34.04 -3.33
N ALA A 85 -10.61 -35.36 -3.12
CA ALA A 85 -10.99 -35.95 -1.83
C ALA A 85 -9.80 -36.18 -0.88
N GLN A 86 -8.55 -35.95 -1.32
CA GLN A 86 -7.36 -36.04 -0.48
C GLN A 86 -6.40 -34.90 -0.80
N VAL A 87 -6.00 -34.17 0.24
CA VAL A 87 -5.00 -33.11 0.21
C VAL A 87 -3.62 -33.79 0.30
N SER A 88 -2.80 -33.68 -0.73
CA SER A 88 -1.39 -34.11 -0.68
C SER A 88 -0.49 -32.91 -0.34
N ASP A 89 0.55 -33.14 0.48
CA ASP A 89 1.45 -32.10 1.00
C ASP A 89 2.23 -31.33 -0.09
N VAL A 90 2.20 -31.82 -1.34
CA VAL A 90 2.93 -31.23 -2.48
C VAL A 90 2.07 -30.25 -3.30
N SER A 91 0.73 -30.32 -3.21
CA SER A 91 -0.21 -29.52 -4.02
C SER A 91 -0.94 -28.42 -3.22
N GLY A 92 -0.29 -27.92 -2.17
CA GLY A 92 -0.80 -26.93 -1.19
C GLY A 92 -2.05 -26.15 -1.63
N ARG A 93 -3.18 -26.47 -0.97
CA ARG A 93 -4.53 -25.85 -1.02
C ARG A 93 -5.62 -26.54 -1.83
N GLY A 94 -5.34 -27.57 -2.64
CA GLY A 94 -6.43 -28.34 -3.29
C GLY A 94 -7.37 -27.47 -4.12
N VAL A 95 -6.81 -26.54 -4.89
CA VAL A 95 -7.58 -25.58 -5.70
C VAL A 95 -8.10 -26.30 -6.95
N GLY A 96 -9.42 -26.42 -7.06
CA GLY A 96 -10.07 -27.02 -8.22
C GLY A 96 -9.91 -26.18 -9.50
N MET A 97 -9.97 -26.83 -10.65
CA MET A 97 -9.88 -26.14 -11.95
C MET A 97 -11.07 -25.21 -12.24
N ASP A 98 -12.17 -25.36 -11.52
CA ASP A 98 -13.28 -24.41 -11.47
C ASP A 98 -12.84 -23.05 -10.90
N VAL A 99 -12.11 -23.04 -9.78
CA VAL A 99 -11.55 -21.82 -9.17
C VAL A 99 -10.57 -21.13 -10.12
N VAL A 100 -9.74 -21.91 -10.83
CA VAL A 100 -8.80 -21.35 -11.83
C VAL A 100 -9.56 -20.67 -12.97
N ARG A 101 -10.59 -21.31 -13.53
CA ARG A 101 -11.42 -20.69 -14.58
C ARG A 101 -12.06 -19.40 -14.08
N ASP A 102 -12.61 -19.42 -12.87
CA ASP A 102 -13.30 -18.25 -12.30
C ASP A 102 -12.33 -17.08 -12.06
N ALA A 103 -11.09 -17.36 -11.64
CA ALA A 103 -10.04 -16.35 -11.52
C ALA A 103 -9.67 -15.72 -12.87
N ILE A 104 -9.55 -16.54 -13.92
CA ILE A 104 -9.27 -16.06 -15.29
C ILE A 104 -10.44 -15.24 -15.84
N ALA A 105 -11.69 -15.67 -15.60
CA ALA A 105 -12.89 -14.96 -16.03
C ALA A 105 -13.03 -13.58 -15.36
N LYS A 106 -12.68 -13.44 -14.07
CA LYS A 106 -12.65 -12.15 -13.35
C LYS A 106 -11.69 -11.14 -13.99
N LEU A 107 -10.61 -11.63 -14.58
CA LEU A 107 -9.65 -10.82 -15.34
C LEU A 107 -10.11 -10.55 -16.78
N LYS A 108 -11.38 -10.87 -17.12
CA LYS A 108 -11.94 -10.80 -18.48
C LYS A 108 -11.13 -11.64 -19.49
N GLY A 109 -10.42 -12.66 -19.00
CA GLY A 109 -9.67 -13.60 -19.82
C GLY A 109 -10.48 -14.83 -20.20
N SER A 110 -9.85 -15.71 -20.97
CA SER A 110 -10.37 -17.03 -21.31
C SER A 110 -9.31 -18.12 -21.12
N ILE A 111 -9.78 -19.34 -20.90
CA ILE A 111 -8.97 -20.55 -20.75
C ILE A 111 -9.42 -21.54 -21.81
N HIS A 112 -8.47 -22.12 -22.52
CA HIS A 112 -8.69 -23.20 -23.47
C HIS A 112 -7.77 -24.36 -23.13
N LEU A 113 -8.23 -25.57 -23.42
CA LEU A 113 -7.48 -26.77 -23.13
C LEU A 113 -7.63 -27.72 -24.31
N ASP A 114 -6.51 -28.30 -24.70
CA ASP A 114 -6.41 -29.39 -25.66
C ASP A 114 -5.60 -30.53 -25.04
N SER A 115 -5.98 -31.77 -25.29
CA SER A 115 -5.31 -32.94 -24.70
C SER A 115 -5.48 -34.15 -25.59
N GLU A 116 -4.44 -34.97 -25.68
CA GLU A 116 -4.47 -36.23 -26.40
C GLU A 116 -3.93 -37.34 -25.50
N ALA A 117 -4.72 -38.40 -25.32
CA ALA A 117 -4.35 -39.53 -24.48
C ALA A 117 -3.01 -40.13 -24.95
N GLY A 118 -2.09 -40.29 -24.00
CA GLY A 118 -0.72 -40.78 -24.21
C GLY A 118 0.27 -39.74 -24.73
N ARG A 119 -0.16 -38.56 -25.18
CA ARG A 119 0.73 -37.51 -25.75
C ARG A 119 0.91 -36.29 -24.86
N GLY A 120 -0.08 -35.97 -24.03
CA GLY A 120 0.01 -34.89 -23.05
C GLY A 120 -1.13 -33.89 -23.16
N THR A 121 -0.96 -32.75 -22.52
CA THR A 121 -1.99 -31.68 -22.44
C THR A 121 -1.38 -30.32 -22.74
N LEU A 122 -2.13 -29.48 -23.45
CA LEU A 122 -1.84 -28.07 -23.68
C LEU A 122 -2.96 -27.22 -23.07
N LEU A 123 -2.60 -26.33 -22.16
CA LEU A 123 -3.47 -25.33 -21.57
C LEU A 123 -3.08 -23.95 -22.10
N GLU A 124 -4.04 -23.22 -22.65
CA GLU A 124 -3.87 -21.85 -23.12
C GLU A 124 -4.71 -20.89 -22.27
N LEU A 125 -4.08 -19.86 -21.69
CA LEU A 125 -4.73 -18.77 -20.99
C LEU A 125 -4.58 -17.49 -21.81
N ARG A 126 -5.70 -16.86 -22.14
CA ARG A 126 -5.74 -15.58 -22.88
C ARG A 126 -6.21 -14.50 -21.93
N LEU A 127 -5.35 -13.53 -21.62
CA LEU A 127 -5.64 -12.43 -20.72
C LEU A 127 -5.62 -11.11 -21.50
N PRO A 128 -6.65 -10.24 -21.38
CA PRO A 128 -6.62 -8.93 -22.02
C PRO A 128 -5.51 -8.07 -21.42
N LEU A 129 -4.80 -7.34 -22.27
CA LEU A 129 -3.87 -6.30 -21.87
C LEU A 129 -4.65 -4.99 -21.78
N THR A 130 -5.19 -4.67 -20.61
CA THR A 130 -5.87 -3.38 -20.40
C THR A 130 -4.84 -2.28 -20.16
N LEU A 131 -4.77 -1.32 -21.06
CA LEU A 131 -4.04 -0.06 -20.84
C LEU A 131 -4.99 0.92 -20.13
N ALA A 132 -4.65 1.35 -18.93
CA ALA A 132 -5.43 2.38 -18.22
C ALA A 132 -5.04 3.76 -18.78
N ILE A 133 -5.94 4.35 -19.58
CA ILE A 133 -5.82 5.75 -20.03
C ILE A 133 -6.45 6.63 -18.96
N THR A 134 -5.73 7.65 -18.52
CA THR A 134 -6.19 8.65 -17.55
C THR A 134 -5.86 10.06 -18.03
N GLN A 135 -6.46 11.07 -17.41
CA GLN A 135 -6.23 12.46 -17.72
C GLN A 135 -5.31 13.11 -16.70
N ILE A 136 -4.34 13.89 -17.19
CA ILE A 136 -3.43 14.68 -16.37
C ILE A 136 -3.50 16.15 -16.75
N LEU A 137 -3.13 17.01 -15.80
CA LEU A 137 -2.81 18.41 -16.00
C LEU A 137 -1.28 18.56 -16.03
N ALA A 138 -0.73 18.95 -17.18
CA ALA A 138 0.69 19.21 -17.31
C ALA A 138 1.01 20.59 -16.73
N ALA A 139 2.02 20.66 -15.85
CA ALA A 139 2.45 21.89 -15.20
C ALA A 139 3.98 22.00 -15.18
N ARG A 140 4.48 23.24 -15.15
CA ARG A 140 5.89 23.56 -15.01
C ARG A 140 6.22 23.85 -13.55
N VAL A 141 7.24 23.17 -13.02
CA VAL A 141 7.68 23.25 -11.63
C VAL A 141 9.19 23.19 -11.58
N GLY A 142 9.84 24.21 -11.00
CA GLY A 142 11.31 24.26 -10.89
C GLY A 142 12.03 24.13 -12.24
N GLY A 143 11.42 24.58 -13.34
CA GLY A 143 11.94 24.42 -14.71
C GLY A 143 11.52 23.11 -15.40
N GLU A 144 11.14 22.08 -14.65
CA GLU A 144 10.75 20.76 -15.15
C GLU A 144 9.26 20.65 -15.45
N LEU A 145 8.87 19.63 -16.22
CA LEU A 145 7.47 19.31 -16.50
C LEU A 145 6.99 18.14 -15.64
N VAL A 146 5.86 18.34 -14.97
CA VAL A 146 5.21 17.33 -14.13
C VAL A 146 3.76 17.13 -14.57
N ALA A 147 3.21 15.97 -14.24
CA ALA A 147 1.83 15.59 -14.51
C ALA A 147 1.06 15.48 -13.19
N ILE A 148 0.01 16.29 -13.04
CA ILE A 148 -0.90 16.25 -11.89
C ILE A 148 -2.15 15.46 -12.32
N PRO A 149 -2.54 14.39 -11.61
CA PRO A 149 -3.77 13.65 -11.93
C PRO A 149 -4.99 14.59 -11.96
N LEU A 150 -5.70 14.65 -13.09
CA LEU A 150 -6.78 15.64 -13.29
C LEU A 150 -7.99 15.33 -12.39
N GLU A 151 -8.18 14.07 -12.01
CA GLU A 151 -9.27 13.61 -11.14
C GLU A 151 -9.32 14.31 -9.78
N ALA A 152 -8.17 14.74 -9.27
CA ALA A 152 -8.05 15.44 -8.00
C ALA A 152 -8.01 16.96 -8.17
N VAL A 153 -8.06 17.50 -9.39
CA VAL A 153 -7.97 18.95 -9.65
C VAL A 153 -9.37 19.55 -9.67
N ALA A 154 -9.68 20.38 -8.67
CA ALA A 154 -10.92 21.14 -8.61
C ALA A 154 -10.87 22.37 -9.54
N SER A 155 -9.76 23.10 -9.52
CA SER A 155 -9.54 24.26 -10.39
C SER A 155 -8.06 24.59 -10.53
N ALA A 156 -7.72 25.41 -11.52
CA ALA A 156 -6.40 26.00 -11.67
C ALA A 156 -6.54 27.47 -12.03
N GLN A 157 -5.80 28.33 -11.34
CA GLN A 157 -5.89 29.77 -11.51
C GLN A 157 -4.52 30.42 -11.49
N ASN A 158 -4.33 31.42 -12.35
CA ASN A 158 -3.15 32.27 -12.30
C ASN A 158 -3.29 33.26 -11.17
N ILE A 159 -2.23 33.45 -10.41
CA ILE A 159 -2.18 34.36 -9.28
C ILE A 159 -1.04 35.37 -9.48
N ALA A 160 -1.31 36.61 -9.09
CA ALA A 160 -0.26 37.57 -8.82
C ALA A 160 0.32 37.28 -7.42
N GLY A 161 1.63 37.45 -7.23
CA GLY A 161 2.30 37.12 -5.96
C GLY A 161 1.68 37.76 -4.71
N ALA A 162 1.01 38.91 -4.85
CA ALA A 162 0.31 39.61 -3.79
C ALA A 162 -0.95 38.91 -3.23
N GLN A 163 -1.41 37.82 -3.86
CA GLN A 163 -2.62 37.09 -3.44
C GLN A 163 -2.33 35.94 -2.45
N LEU A 164 -1.06 35.67 -2.16
CA LEU A 164 -0.66 34.67 -1.16
C LEU A 164 -0.48 35.33 0.21
N GLU A 165 -1.19 34.83 1.21
CA GLU A 165 -1.15 35.30 2.59
C GLU A 165 -0.35 34.34 3.47
N ALA A 166 0.53 34.86 4.33
CA ALA A 166 1.22 34.05 5.32
C ALA A 166 0.37 33.96 6.60
N VAL A 167 -0.08 32.75 6.96
CA VAL A 167 -0.93 32.49 8.13
C VAL A 167 -0.34 31.34 8.94
N GLY A 168 -0.05 31.58 10.22
CA GLY A 168 0.38 30.52 11.15
C GLY A 168 1.67 29.78 10.76
N GLY A 169 2.57 30.41 9.99
CA GLY A 169 3.80 29.79 9.49
C GLY A 169 3.65 29.07 8.13
N GLY A 170 2.43 29.01 7.58
CA GLY A 170 2.15 28.48 6.25
C GLY A 170 1.74 29.56 5.24
N THR A 171 1.77 29.19 3.96
CA THR A 171 1.24 30.03 2.86
C THR A 171 -0.19 29.61 2.54
N CYS A 172 -1.11 30.56 2.45
CA CYS A 172 -2.52 30.33 2.10
C CYS A 172 -2.94 31.23 0.93
N LEU A 173 -3.92 30.77 0.17
CA LEU A 173 -4.59 31.51 -0.88
C LEU A 173 -6.04 31.71 -0.48
N ARG A 174 -6.49 32.95 -0.49
CA ARG A 174 -7.90 33.27 -0.26
C ARG A 174 -8.67 33.08 -1.56
N VAL A 175 -9.62 32.15 -1.56
CA VAL A 175 -10.52 31.90 -2.69
C VAL A 175 -11.94 32.16 -2.22
N ALA A 176 -12.57 33.21 -2.76
CA ALA A 176 -13.78 33.79 -2.20
C ALA A 176 -13.58 34.14 -0.70
N ASP A 177 -14.30 33.47 0.21
CA ASP A 177 -14.21 33.69 1.67
C ASP A 177 -13.47 32.55 2.41
N GLU A 178 -12.88 31.60 1.68
CA GLU A 178 -12.18 30.44 2.25
C GLU A 178 -10.66 30.58 2.11
N LEU A 179 -9.93 30.28 3.18
CA LEU A 179 -8.47 30.19 3.16
C LEU A 179 -8.05 28.77 2.78
N ILE A 180 -7.47 28.63 1.59
CA ILE A 180 -6.94 27.37 1.10
C ILE A 180 -5.42 27.35 1.32
N PRO A 181 -4.90 26.41 2.12
CA PRO A 181 -3.45 26.29 2.32
C PRO A 181 -2.74 25.87 1.02
N VAL A 182 -1.57 26.46 0.77
CA VAL A 182 -0.82 26.31 -0.48
C VAL A 182 0.54 25.67 -0.20
N VAL A 183 0.86 24.65 -1.00
CA VAL A 183 2.11 23.91 -0.98
C VAL A 183 2.94 24.29 -2.20
N ASP A 184 4.19 24.71 -1.97
CA ASP A 184 5.18 24.86 -3.04
C ASP A 184 5.61 23.48 -3.55
N LEU A 185 5.15 23.14 -4.76
CA LEU A 185 5.43 21.84 -5.35
C LEU A 185 6.91 21.68 -5.73
N ALA A 186 7.63 22.76 -6.09
CA ALA A 186 9.06 22.68 -6.40
C ALA A 186 9.86 22.28 -5.15
N ARG A 187 9.51 22.89 -4.01
CA ARG A 187 10.10 22.55 -2.71
C ARG A 187 9.84 21.10 -2.31
N VAL A 188 8.60 20.63 -2.47
CA VAL A 188 8.24 19.24 -2.10
C VAL A 188 8.93 18.20 -2.97
N LEU A 189 9.09 18.48 -4.27
CA LEU A 189 9.78 17.60 -5.20
C LEU A 189 11.32 17.69 -5.11
N GLY A 190 11.87 18.56 -4.24
CA GLY A 190 13.31 18.78 -4.13
C GLY A 190 13.93 19.40 -5.39
N LEU A 191 13.12 20.04 -6.23
CA LEU A 191 13.57 20.76 -7.43
C LEU A 191 14.11 22.11 -6.96
N GLY A 192 15.43 22.14 -6.73
CA GLY A 192 16.14 23.23 -6.07
C GLY A 192 15.76 24.62 -6.57
N SER A 193 15.52 25.53 -5.63
CA SER A 193 15.42 26.96 -5.85
C SER A 193 16.79 27.53 -6.22
N THR A 194 17.18 27.43 -7.49
CA THR A 194 18.36 28.14 -8.01
C THR A 194 18.10 29.63 -8.27
N GLN A 195 17.01 30.17 -7.75
CA GLN A 195 16.94 31.58 -7.36
C GLN A 195 16.12 31.68 -6.07
N THR A 196 16.75 32.23 -5.05
CA THR A 196 16.09 33.09 -4.07
C THR A 196 15.45 34.27 -4.82
N GLY A 197 14.36 34.03 -5.53
CA GLY A 197 13.26 34.97 -5.54
C GLY A 197 12.38 34.48 -4.40
N HIS A 198 12.18 35.24 -3.32
CA HIS A 198 11.02 36.12 -3.25
C HIS A 198 10.03 35.86 -4.37
N LEU A 199 8.73 35.76 -4.05
CA LEU A 199 7.66 36.08 -4.98
C LEU A 199 8.08 37.36 -5.74
N GLY A 200 8.73 37.14 -6.89
CA GLY A 200 9.54 38.16 -7.53
C GLY A 200 8.56 39.08 -8.18
N ASP A 201 8.68 40.36 -7.86
CA ASP A 201 7.82 41.43 -8.35
C ASP A 201 7.66 41.28 -9.89
N GLY A 202 6.55 40.67 -10.34
CA GLY A 202 6.20 40.46 -11.75
C GLY A 202 6.10 39.02 -12.31
N ALA A 203 6.43 37.95 -11.60
CA ALA A 203 6.26 36.58 -12.13
C ALA A 203 4.84 36.02 -11.88
N GLU A 204 4.07 35.78 -12.95
CA GLU A 204 2.79 35.07 -12.88
C GLU A 204 3.03 33.61 -12.46
N HIS A 205 2.44 33.20 -11.34
CA HIS A 205 2.43 31.81 -10.89
C HIS A 205 1.02 31.25 -11.08
N SER A 206 0.87 29.92 -11.09
CA SER A 206 -0.43 29.28 -11.03
C SER A 206 -0.59 28.53 -9.73
N VAL A 207 -1.79 28.53 -9.16
CA VAL A 207 -2.17 27.62 -8.09
C VAL A 207 -3.19 26.63 -8.63
N VAL A 208 -2.89 25.34 -8.49
CA VAL A 208 -3.79 24.24 -8.82
C VAL A 208 -4.46 23.79 -7.53
N ILE A 209 -5.77 23.95 -7.42
CA ILE A 209 -6.56 23.54 -6.25
C ILE A 209 -6.87 22.05 -6.37
N ILE A 210 -6.45 21.31 -5.36
CA ILE A 210 -6.55 19.86 -5.24
C ILE A 210 -7.62 19.52 -4.20
N GLU A 211 -8.47 18.53 -4.54
CA GLU A 211 -9.47 17.93 -3.65
C GLU A 211 -9.22 16.41 -3.58
N LEU A 212 -8.80 15.94 -2.41
CA LEU A 212 -8.52 14.52 -2.12
C LEU A 212 -9.39 14.09 -0.94
N GLY A 213 -10.55 13.49 -1.22
CA GLY A 213 -11.50 13.11 -0.19
C GLY A 213 -12.00 14.35 0.58
N THR A 214 -11.64 14.47 1.85
CA THR A 214 -11.96 15.64 2.69
C THR A 214 -10.87 16.72 2.71
N GLU A 215 -9.74 16.46 2.06
CA GLU A 215 -8.59 17.36 2.04
C GLU A 215 -8.66 18.30 0.84
N ARG A 216 -8.38 19.58 1.10
CA ARG A 216 -8.37 20.61 0.07
C ARG A 216 -7.16 21.51 0.24
N PHE A 217 -6.36 21.64 -0.82
CA PHE A 217 -5.14 22.44 -0.79
C PHE A 217 -4.74 22.94 -2.18
N GLY A 218 -3.93 24.00 -2.22
CA GLY A 218 -3.35 24.52 -3.44
C GLY A 218 -1.94 23.97 -3.67
N LEU A 219 -1.60 23.69 -4.92
CA LEU A 219 -0.24 23.47 -5.39
C LEU A 219 0.24 24.70 -6.12
N LEU A 220 1.27 25.37 -5.59
CA LEU A 220 1.94 26.45 -6.29
C LEU A 220 2.86 25.86 -7.36
N VAL A 221 2.63 26.27 -8.60
CA VAL A 221 3.42 25.90 -9.78
C VAL A 221 3.78 27.14 -10.59
N GLN A 222 4.78 27.05 -11.45
CA GLN A 222 5.17 28.20 -12.29
C GLN A 222 4.11 28.47 -13.36
N GLN A 223 3.62 27.41 -14.01
CA GLN A 223 2.65 27.56 -15.09
C GLN A 223 1.88 26.25 -15.33
N VAL A 224 0.58 26.35 -15.61
CA VAL A 224 -0.21 25.24 -16.15
C VAL A 224 -0.17 25.26 -17.68
N LEU A 225 0.18 24.13 -18.30
CA LEU A 225 0.35 24.00 -19.75
C LEU A 225 -0.88 23.42 -20.45
N GLY A 226 -1.69 22.62 -19.76
CA GLY A 226 -2.93 22.08 -20.31
C GLY A 226 -3.21 20.64 -19.90
N ARG A 227 -4.29 20.09 -20.44
CA ARG A 227 -4.78 18.73 -20.15
C ARG A 227 -4.30 17.75 -21.23
N HIS A 228 -3.94 16.54 -20.81
CA HIS A 228 -3.53 15.47 -21.71
C HIS A 228 -4.12 14.13 -21.28
N GLU A 229 -4.52 13.31 -22.25
CA GLU A 229 -4.85 11.90 -22.05
C GLU A 229 -3.58 11.07 -22.20
N VAL A 230 -3.29 10.28 -21.18
CA VAL A 230 -1.99 9.61 -21.05
C VAL A 230 -2.13 8.23 -20.42
N VAL A 231 -1.04 7.47 -20.50
CA VAL A 231 -0.89 6.17 -19.84
C VAL A 231 0.18 6.33 -18.77
N ILE A 232 -0.18 6.03 -17.53
CA ILE A 232 0.78 6.05 -16.42
C ILE A 232 1.52 4.71 -16.39
N LYS A 233 2.84 4.76 -16.39
CA LYS A 233 3.71 3.61 -16.22
C LYS A 233 4.33 3.66 -14.83
N SER A 234 4.48 2.48 -14.22
CA SER A 234 5.28 2.35 -13.00
C SER A 234 6.73 2.75 -13.28
N LEU A 235 7.38 3.39 -12.31
CA LEU A 235 8.80 3.76 -12.38
C LEU A 235 9.74 2.54 -12.29
N GLY A 236 9.20 1.36 -11.98
CA GLY A 236 9.97 0.13 -11.84
C GLY A 236 10.74 0.05 -10.50
N PRO A 237 11.40 -1.09 -10.23
CA PRO A 237 11.97 -1.39 -8.92
C PRO A 237 13.15 -0.48 -8.52
N LEU A 238 13.90 0.05 -9.48
CA LEU A 238 15.06 0.93 -9.21
C LEU A 238 14.64 2.33 -8.72
N LEU A 239 13.40 2.73 -9.02
CA LEU A 239 12.83 4.02 -8.65
C LEU A 239 11.60 3.84 -7.75
N ALA A 240 11.40 2.63 -7.20
CA ALA A 240 10.34 2.35 -6.25
C ALA A 240 10.60 3.15 -4.96
N GLY A 241 9.56 3.83 -4.46
CA GLY A 241 9.68 4.71 -3.29
C GLY A 241 10.28 6.09 -3.60
N THR A 242 10.34 6.49 -4.88
CA THR A 242 10.67 7.88 -5.23
C THR A 242 9.65 8.83 -4.59
N PRO A 243 10.08 9.79 -3.76
CA PRO A 243 9.22 10.79 -3.16
C PRO A 243 8.23 11.46 -4.10
N CYS A 244 6.97 11.51 -3.70
CA CYS A 244 5.89 12.23 -4.36
C CYS A 244 5.66 11.81 -5.82
N ALA A 245 6.02 10.58 -6.18
CA ALA A 245 5.93 10.06 -7.53
C ALA A 245 5.04 8.83 -7.60
N ALA A 246 3.86 8.99 -8.23
CA ALA A 246 2.93 7.89 -8.49
C ALA A 246 3.33 7.05 -9.71
N GLY A 247 4.14 7.61 -10.61
CA GLY A 247 4.53 6.99 -11.86
C GLY A 247 5.22 7.96 -12.81
N ALA A 248 5.37 7.55 -14.06
CA ALA A 248 5.78 8.43 -15.15
C ALA A 248 4.87 8.25 -16.36
N THR A 249 4.80 9.28 -17.19
CA THR A 249 4.07 9.25 -18.44
C THR A 249 4.82 9.98 -19.55
N LEU A 250 4.35 9.82 -20.79
CA LEU A 250 4.95 10.43 -21.97
C LEU A 250 3.93 11.41 -22.59
N VAL A 251 4.33 12.67 -22.75
CA VAL A 251 3.56 13.68 -23.48
C VAL A 251 4.43 14.23 -24.60
N GLY A 252 4.07 13.92 -25.85
CA GLY A 252 4.97 14.12 -26.99
C GLY A 252 6.23 13.29 -26.82
N ASP A 253 7.40 13.93 -26.89
CA ASP A 253 8.71 13.29 -26.69
C ASP A 253 9.29 13.50 -25.27
N ARG A 254 8.49 14.01 -24.34
CA ARG A 254 8.93 14.33 -22.97
C ARG A 254 8.32 13.38 -21.96
N ILE A 255 9.15 12.90 -21.05
CA ILE A 255 8.73 12.12 -19.90
C ILE A 255 8.32 13.09 -18.80
N LEU A 256 7.11 12.94 -18.27
CA LEU A 256 6.59 13.69 -17.14
C LEU A 256 6.48 12.76 -15.93
N LEU A 257 6.95 13.21 -14.78
CA LEU A 257 6.69 12.56 -13.51
C LEU A 257 5.23 12.77 -13.12
N VAL A 258 4.51 11.70 -12.79
CA VAL A 258 3.15 11.80 -12.27
C VAL A 258 3.22 11.99 -10.76
N VAL A 259 2.66 13.09 -10.27
CA VAL A 259 2.74 13.50 -8.87
C VAL A 259 1.83 12.63 -8.02
N ASP A 260 2.36 12.06 -6.94
CA ASP A 260 1.57 11.44 -5.86
C ASP A 260 1.05 12.55 -4.93
N LEU A 261 -0.21 12.93 -5.13
CA LEU A 261 -0.83 14.03 -4.41
C LEU A 261 -1.09 13.71 -2.94
N ALA A 262 -1.27 12.44 -2.58
CA ALA A 262 -1.46 12.03 -1.19
C ALA A 262 -0.13 12.15 -0.42
N GLU A 263 0.98 11.74 -1.03
CA GLU A 263 2.29 11.95 -0.42
C GLU A 263 2.65 13.44 -0.31
N VAL A 264 2.29 14.26 -1.32
CA VAL A 264 2.47 15.71 -1.24
C VAL A 264 1.67 16.31 -0.07
N ALA A 265 0.41 15.91 0.12
CA ALA A 265 -0.43 16.33 1.24
C ALA A 265 0.12 15.87 2.60
N THR A 266 0.74 14.69 2.64
CA THR A 266 1.37 14.16 3.86
C THR A 266 2.61 14.98 4.23
N ARG A 267 3.51 15.23 3.27
CA ARG A 267 4.76 15.98 3.52
C ARG A 267 4.55 17.46 3.81
N SER A 268 3.47 18.04 3.28
CA SER A 268 3.13 19.42 3.58
C SER A 268 2.71 19.59 5.04
N ARG A 269 2.06 18.59 5.64
CA ARG A 269 1.74 18.56 7.08
C ARG A 269 2.99 18.46 7.95
N ASP A 270 3.91 17.56 7.62
CA ASP A 270 5.18 17.35 8.35
C ASP A 270 6.07 18.62 8.37
N SER A 271 5.92 19.50 7.38
CA SER A 271 6.64 20.77 7.27
C SER A 271 6.00 21.93 8.07
N GLY A 272 5.02 21.66 8.95
CA GLY A 272 4.37 22.68 9.79
C GLY A 272 3.24 23.46 9.11
N HIS A 273 2.69 22.98 7.99
CA HIS A 273 1.50 23.57 7.37
C HIS A 273 0.28 22.72 7.75
N SER A 274 -0.46 23.11 8.79
CA SER A 274 -1.67 22.39 9.22
C SER A 274 -2.81 22.57 8.21
N PHE A 275 -3.09 21.53 7.42
CA PHE A 275 -4.25 21.41 6.54
C PHE A 275 -5.47 20.96 7.33
N THR A 276 -6.03 21.85 8.14
CA THR A 276 -7.36 21.66 8.74
C THR A 276 -8.28 22.75 8.22
N SER A 277 -9.15 22.37 7.29
CA SER A 277 -10.33 23.15 6.93
C SER A 277 -11.20 23.29 8.19
N THR A 278 -11.18 24.47 8.81
CA THR A 278 -12.13 24.82 9.84
C THR A 278 -13.33 25.48 9.17
N ALA A 279 -14.33 24.67 8.84
CA ALA A 279 -15.70 25.15 8.81
C ALA A 279 -16.16 25.36 10.26
N SER A 280 -16.57 26.59 10.59
CA SER A 280 -17.12 27.07 11.88
C SER A 280 -16.05 27.30 12.96
N THR A 281 -15.87 28.49 13.53
CA THR A 281 -16.88 29.35 14.15
C THR A 281 -16.40 30.81 14.20
N LEU A 282 -17.31 31.76 14.00
CA LEU A 282 -17.09 33.19 14.28
C LEU A 282 -16.65 33.41 15.73
N GLY A 283 -15.53 34.12 15.90
CA GLY A 283 -15.09 34.71 17.16
C GLY A 283 -13.89 35.61 16.91
N SER A 284 -14.13 36.92 16.86
CA SER A 284 -13.09 37.97 16.71
C SER A 284 -12.55 38.38 18.10
N PRO A 285 -11.55 39.27 18.21
CA PRO A 285 -10.12 38.95 18.32
C PRO A 285 -9.52 39.37 19.68
N ALA A 286 -8.36 38.85 20.07
CA ALA A 286 -7.55 39.48 21.12
C ALA A 286 -6.04 39.21 20.98
N ASP A 287 -5.32 40.32 21.16
CA ASP A 287 -3.88 40.56 21.24
C ASP A 287 -3.13 39.64 22.23
N GLY A 288 -1.85 39.35 21.98
CA GLY A 288 -0.98 38.69 22.98
C GLY A 288 0.23 37.94 22.42
N GLY A 289 1.43 38.41 22.74
CA GLY A 289 2.72 37.91 22.22
C GLY A 289 3.04 36.43 22.48
N VAL A 290 3.84 35.86 21.57
CA VAL A 290 4.23 34.44 21.58
C VAL A 290 5.37 34.20 22.59
N ALA A 291 5.08 33.42 23.62
CA ALA A 291 6.06 32.79 24.51
C ALA A 291 6.59 31.48 23.87
N PRO A 292 7.80 31.00 24.23
CA PRO A 292 8.39 29.78 23.64
C PRO A 292 7.57 28.51 23.96
N PRO A 293 7.63 27.48 23.09
CA PRO A 293 6.80 26.28 23.22
C PRO A 293 7.11 25.51 24.51
N GLN A 294 6.08 25.22 25.31
CA GLN A 294 6.20 24.39 26.51
C GLN A 294 6.23 22.90 26.13
N ILE A 295 7.19 22.16 26.69
CA ILE A 295 7.29 20.69 26.57
C ILE A 295 6.09 20.07 27.30
N ARG A 296 5.32 19.24 26.59
CA ARG A 296 4.03 18.70 27.07
C ARG A 296 4.19 17.51 28.01
N ALA A 297 5.08 16.58 27.70
CA ALA A 297 5.41 15.40 28.52
C ALA A 297 6.67 14.69 27.97
N ARG A 298 7.30 13.85 28.80
CA ARG A 298 8.49 13.06 28.47
C ARG A 298 8.14 11.61 28.15
N VAL A 299 8.52 11.12 26.98
CA VAL A 299 8.14 9.78 26.48
C VAL A 299 9.38 8.93 26.18
N LEU A 300 9.40 7.69 26.70
CA LEU A 300 10.40 6.69 26.32
C LEU A 300 9.86 5.80 25.19
N VAL A 301 10.63 5.59 24.13
CA VAL A 301 10.28 4.74 22.99
C VAL A 301 11.30 3.61 22.85
N ALA A 302 10.85 2.36 22.98
CA ALA A 302 11.65 1.15 22.73
C ALA A 302 11.25 0.51 21.40
N GLU A 303 12.13 0.51 20.40
CA GLU A 303 11.87 -0.01 19.05
C GLU A 303 13.19 -0.48 18.42
N ASP A 304 13.24 -1.71 17.92
CA ASP A 304 14.48 -2.33 17.43
C ASP A 304 14.85 -1.93 15.99
N SER A 305 13.87 -1.48 15.21
CA SER A 305 14.13 -0.93 13.88
C SER A 305 14.56 0.54 13.94
N ASP A 306 15.79 0.83 13.51
CA ASP A 306 16.33 2.21 13.42
C ASP A 306 15.39 3.16 12.65
N THR A 307 14.85 2.70 11.52
CA THR A 307 13.96 3.48 10.67
C THR A 307 12.63 3.79 11.35
N ILE A 308 12.04 2.82 12.04
CA ILE A 308 10.75 2.99 12.75
C ILE A 308 10.96 3.83 14.01
N ARG A 309 12.03 3.57 14.77
CA ARG A 309 12.40 4.33 15.97
C ARG A 309 12.60 5.82 15.65
N GLU A 310 13.27 6.13 14.54
CA GLU A 310 13.45 7.51 14.09
C GLU A 310 12.13 8.16 13.64
N ALA A 311 11.27 7.40 12.95
CA ALA A 311 9.95 7.88 12.53
C ALA A 311 9.07 8.23 13.75
N ILE A 312 9.01 7.33 14.76
CA ILE A 312 8.25 7.57 15.99
C ILE A 312 8.83 8.75 16.78
N ARG A 313 10.17 8.83 16.90
CA ARG A 313 10.84 9.94 17.58
C ARG A 313 10.48 11.28 16.95
N ARG A 314 10.56 11.37 15.62
CA ARG A 314 10.27 12.62 14.88
C ARG A 314 8.83 13.05 15.10
N GLU A 315 7.88 12.11 15.02
CA GLU A 315 6.46 12.41 15.18
C GLU A 315 6.12 12.89 16.59
N LEU A 316 6.56 12.17 17.62
CA LEU A 316 6.32 12.54 19.01
C LEU A 316 7.00 13.87 19.37
N THR A 317 8.21 14.11 18.87
CA THR A 317 8.90 15.41 19.04
C THR A 317 8.10 16.54 18.40
N HIS A 318 7.56 16.31 17.20
CA HIS A 318 6.71 17.29 16.50
C HIS A 318 5.41 17.57 17.27
N ALA A 319 4.84 16.56 17.93
CA ALA A 319 3.66 16.70 18.78
C ALA A 319 3.93 17.40 20.14
N GLY A 320 5.17 17.83 20.40
CA GLY A 320 5.56 18.59 21.59
C GLY A 320 5.99 17.73 22.79
N PHE A 321 6.25 16.43 22.57
CA PHE A 321 6.84 15.55 23.57
C PHE A 321 8.36 15.67 23.57
N GLU A 322 8.98 15.55 24.74
CA GLU A 322 10.41 15.28 24.81
C GLU A 322 10.61 13.75 24.75
N VAL A 323 11.31 13.28 23.72
CA VAL A 323 11.39 11.85 23.40
C VAL A 323 12.78 11.31 23.68
N VAL A 324 12.85 10.25 24.47
CA VAL A 324 14.06 9.43 24.65
C VAL A 324 13.82 8.09 23.97
N VAL A 325 14.81 7.62 23.21
CA VAL A 325 14.72 6.39 22.42
C VAL A 325 15.68 5.32 22.94
N ALA A 326 15.27 4.07 22.84
CA ALA A 326 16.06 2.89 23.13
C ALA A 326 15.93 1.88 21.97
N ALA A 327 17.04 1.23 21.62
CA ALA A 327 17.13 0.28 20.52
C ALA A 327 16.61 -1.12 20.89
N ASP A 328 16.43 -1.42 22.18
CA ASP A 328 15.82 -2.67 22.63
C ASP A 328 15.21 -2.54 24.03
N GLY A 329 14.54 -3.59 24.51
CA GLY A 329 13.91 -3.59 25.83
C GLY A 329 14.90 -3.55 27.00
N THR A 330 16.14 -3.99 26.82
CA THR A 330 17.16 -3.95 27.87
C THR A 330 17.65 -2.51 28.08
N GLU A 331 17.98 -1.82 26.98
CA GLU A 331 18.35 -0.41 27.01
C GLU A 331 17.21 0.45 27.56
N ALA A 332 15.97 0.19 27.13
CA ALA A 332 14.80 0.90 27.62
C ALA A 332 14.63 0.77 29.14
N LEU A 333 14.84 -0.43 29.69
CA LEU A 333 14.76 -0.67 31.13
C LEU A 333 15.90 0.05 31.89
N GLU A 334 17.10 0.09 31.35
CA GLU A 334 18.23 0.81 31.96
C GLU A 334 18.01 2.32 31.99
N VAL A 335 17.52 2.88 30.89
CA VAL A 335 17.17 4.30 30.79
C VAL A 335 16.02 4.65 31.74
N ALA A 336 14.95 3.83 31.77
CA ALA A 336 13.84 4.00 32.69
C ALA A 336 14.27 3.92 34.17
N ARG A 337 15.32 3.16 34.50
CA ARG A 337 15.83 3.12 35.88
C ARG A 337 16.54 4.40 36.30
N ARG A 338 17.15 5.12 35.36
CA ARG A 338 17.95 6.34 35.61
C ARG A 338 17.12 7.61 35.51
N GLU A 339 16.12 7.61 34.63
CA GLU A 339 15.31 8.77 34.30
C GLU A 339 13.84 8.52 34.70
N SER A 340 12.99 9.54 34.52
CA SER A 340 11.54 9.45 34.72
C SER A 340 10.82 9.83 33.43
N PHE A 341 9.76 9.10 33.12
CA PHE A 341 8.93 9.30 31.93
C PHE A 341 7.45 9.35 32.30
N ASP A 342 6.72 10.20 31.60
CA ASP A 342 5.27 10.38 31.78
C ASP A 342 4.49 9.33 31.00
N ALA A 343 5.07 8.78 29.94
CA ALA A 343 4.55 7.65 29.19
C ALA A 343 5.68 6.83 28.53
N ILE A 344 5.36 5.58 28.16
CA ILE A 344 6.29 4.68 27.49
C ILE A 344 5.59 4.03 26.29
N SER A 345 6.27 3.97 25.15
CA SER A 345 5.89 3.19 23.99
C SER A 345 6.91 2.08 23.76
N THR A 346 6.46 0.85 23.50
CA THR A 346 7.35 -0.28 23.22
C THR A 346 6.84 -1.12 22.07
N ASP A 347 7.74 -1.52 21.16
CA ASP A 347 7.47 -2.64 20.27
C ASP A 347 7.30 -3.92 21.10
N VAL A 348 6.46 -4.82 20.63
CA VAL A 348 6.28 -6.13 21.24
C VAL A 348 7.45 -7.04 20.91
N MET A 349 7.86 -7.07 19.64
CA MET A 349 8.84 -8.02 19.13
C MET A 349 10.22 -7.36 19.08
N MET A 350 11.00 -7.49 20.16
CA MET A 350 12.39 -6.99 20.22
C MET A 350 13.36 -8.12 20.57
N PRO A 351 14.61 -8.09 20.08
CA PRO A 351 15.63 -9.07 20.43
C PRO A 351 16.03 -8.96 21.91
N GLY A 352 16.29 -10.11 22.54
CA GLY A 352 16.71 -10.18 23.95
C GLY A 352 15.54 -10.03 24.92
N MET A 353 15.07 -8.79 25.14
CA MET A 353 13.93 -8.50 26.01
C MET A 353 12.76 -7.99 25.17
N ASP A 354 11.67 -8.74 25.16
CA ASP A 354 10.43 -8.37 24.46
C ASP A 354 9.63 -7.29 25.21
N GLY A 355 8.66 -6.67 24.52
CA GLY A 355 7.85 -5.60 25.11
C GLY A 355 7.02 -6.05 26.31
N TYR A 356 6.63 -7.33 26.36
CA TYR A 356 5.87 -7.90 27.48
C TYR A 356 6.72 -8.00 28.74
N GLU A 357 7.95 -8.51 28.62
CA GLU A 357 8.88 -8.62 29.73
C GLU A 357 9.35 -7.25 30.21
N LEU A 358 9.62 -6.31 29.30
CA LEU A 358 9.91 -4.92 29.63
C LEU A 358 8.77 -4.32 30.48
N THR A 359 7.52 -4.46 30.03
CA THR A 359 6.35 -3.92 30.72
C THR A 359 6.18 -4.52 32.12
N ARG A 360 6.32 -5.85 32.27
CA ARG A 360 6.27 -6.50 33.60
C ARG A 360 7.34 -5.96 34.55
N ARG A 361 8.57 -5.75 34.05
CA ARG A 361 9.67 -5.24 34.87
C ARG A 361 9.48 -3.77 35.24
N LEU A 362 8.93 -2.95 34.34
CA LEU A 362 8.57 -1.57 34.63
C LEU A 362 7.45 -1.49 35.67
N ARG A 363 6.42 -2.32 35.56
CA ARG A 363 5.31 -2.37 36.54
C ARG A 363 5.73 -2.84 37.93
N ALA A 364 6.83 -3.58 38.05
CA ALA A 364 7.41 -3.94 39.34
C ALA A 364 8.17 -2.77 40.01
N ASP A 365 8.50 -1.70 39.28
CA ASP A 365 9.09 -0.48 39.82
C ASP A 365 7.97 0.49 40.24
N PRO A 366 7.90 0.92 41.52
CA PRO A 366 6.86 1.83 42.00
C PRO A 366 6.76 3.15 41.21
N ARG A 367 7.86 3.61 40.59
CA ARG A 367 7.85 4.84 39.76
C ARG A 367 7.02 4.69 38.49
N TYR A 368 6.92 3.47 37.97
CA TYR A 368 6.22 3.17 36.73
C TYR A 368 4.99 2.30 36.96
N ALA A 369 4.52 2.13 38.19
CA ALA A 369 3.31 1.35 38.48
C ALA A 369 2.10 1.89 37.68
N ASP A 370 1.94 3.21 37.66
CA ASP A 370 0.80 3.86 37.01
C ASP A 370 1.13 4.47 35.64
N VAL A 371 2.40 4.59 35.25
CA VAL A 371 2.80 5.29 34.02
C VAL A 371 2.17 4.61 32.79
N PRO A 372 1.48 5.32 31.89
CA PRO A 372 0.88 4.69 30.72
C PRO A 372 1.94 4.03 29.83
N ILE A 373 1.72 2.74 29.51
CA ILE A 373 2.58 1.97 28.61
C ILE A 373 1.75 1.56 27.40
N VAL A 374 2.14 1.99 26.21
CA VAL A 374 1.49 1.67 24.94
C VAL A 374 2.33 0.65 24.18
N MET A 375 1.75 -0.51 23.87
CA MET A 375 2.42 -1.53 23.06
C MET A 375 2.07 -1.36 21.58
N VAL A 376 3.09 -1.38 20.74
CA VAL A 376 2.97 -1.41 19.28
C VAL A 376 3.32 -2.83 18.83
N THR A 377 2.45 -3.51 18.07
CA THR A 377 2.65 -4.94 17.69
C THR A 377 2.37 -5.22 16.22
N SER A 378 3.05 -6.19 15.61
CA SER A 378 2.76 -6.65 14.25
C SER A 378 1.44 -7.43 14.14
N LYS A 379 0.92 -7.60 12.93
CA LYS A 379 -0.44 -8.11 12.69
C LYS A 379 -0.53 -9.62 12.91
N ASP A 380 -0.76 -10.04 14.16
CA ASP A 380 -1.34 -11.35 14.48
C ASP A 380 -2.31 -11.29 15.69
N ALA A 381 -3.35 -12.12 15.66
CA ALA A 381 -4.67 -11.80 16.21
C ALA A 381 -4.91 -12.21 17.68
N ARG A 382 -5.55 -11.31 18.46
CA ARG A 382 -6.26 -11.51 19.76
C ARG A 382 -5.47 -12.08 20.96
N LEU A 383 -4.48 -12.94 20.77
CA LEU A 383 -3.68 -13.56 21.82
C LEU A 383 -2.67 -12.56 22.43
N ASP A 384 -2.14 -11.67 21.60
CA ASP A 384 -1.16 -10.64 21.97
C ASP A 384 -1.76 -9.48 22.76
N THR A 385 -3.02 -9.15 22.50
CA THR A 385 -3.79 -8.15 23.25
C THR A 385 -4.08 -8.63 24.67
N LEU A 386 -4.49 -9.90 24.84
CA LEU A 386 -4.74 -10.50 26.16
C LEU A 386 -3.45 -10.53 27.00
N ARG A 387 -2.35 -11.03 26.41
CA ARG A 387 -1.04 -11.12 27.07
C ARG A 387 -0.46 -9.76 27.45
N GLY A 388 -0.72 -8.75 26.63
CA GLY A 388 -0.28 -7.40 26.95
C GLY A 388 -1.03 -6.84 28.16
N PHE A 389 -2.37 -6.95 28.19
CA PHE A 389 -3.14 -6.42 29.32
C PHE A 389 -2.75 -7.13 30.61
N ASP A 390 -2.50 -8.45 30.56
CA ASP A 390 -1.94 -9.22 31.67
C ASP A 390 -0.54 -8.74 32.09
N ALA A 391 0.27 -8.23 31.15
CA ALA A 391 1.58 -7.62 31.45
C ALA A 391 1.46 -6.20 32.04
N GLY A 392 0.30 -5.57 31.96
CA GLY A 392 0.00 -4.25 32.53
C GLY A 392 0.09 -3.07 31.56
N ALA A 393 0.08 -3.29 30.25
CA ALA A 393 0.05 -2.17 29.29
C ALA A 393 -1.35 -1.53 29.19
N SER A 394 -1.35 -0.22 28.99
CA SER A 394 -2.52 0.67 29.04
C SER A 394 -3.27 0.74 27.71
N ALA A 395 -2.59 0.50 26.59
CA ALA A 395 -3.19 0.46 25.26
C ALA A 395 -2.35 -0.39 24.28
N TYR A 396 -2.99 -0.79 23.18
CA TYR A 396 -2.39 -1.56 22.09
C TYR A 396 -2.64 -0.88 20.75
N ILE A 397 -1.61 -0.87 19.92
CA ILE A 397 -1.63 -0.35 18.57
C ILE A 397 -1.07 -1.42 17.64
N THR A 398 -1.78 -1.73 16.55
CA THR A 398 -1.36 -2.76 15.57
C THR A 398 -0.65 -2.15 14.37
N LYS A 399 0.55 -2.62 14.05
CA LYS A 399 1.32 -2.27 12.85
C LYS A 399 0.58 -2.74 11.57
N PRO A 400 0.55 -1.94 10.48
CA PRO A 400 1.11 -0.61 10.39
C PRO A 400 0.16 0.40 11.04
N ALA A 401 0.60 1.00 12.14
CA ALA A 401 -0.05 2.16 12.72
C ALA A 401 0.74 3.38 12.29
N ASP A 402 0.03 4.45 11.95
CA ASP A 402 0.69 5.73 11.77
C ASP A 402 1.16 6.25 13.13
N ALA A 403 2.27 6.98 13.14
CA ALA A 403 2.81 7.54 14.38
C ALA A 403 1.82 8.55 15.02
N ALA A 404 0.87 9.08 14.23
CA ALA A 404 -0.23 9.91 14.69
C ALA A 404 -1.25 9.15 15.57
N GLU A 405 -1.47 7.85 15.35
CA GLU A 405 -2.29 7.00 16.21
C GLU A 405 -1.65 6.86 17.59
N LEU A 406 -0.34 6.65 17.64
CA LEU A 406 0.41 6.64 18.90
C LEU A 406 0.31 7.97 19.64
N VAL A 407 0.45 9.10 18.94
CA VAL A 407 0.25 10.45 19.51
C VAL A 407 -1.14 10.58 20.14
N ARG A 408 -2.20 10.23 19.40
CA ARG A 408 -3.60 10.32 19.90
C ARG A 408 -3.83 9.43 21.13
N THR A 409 -3.30 8.21 21.11
CA THR A 409 -3.40 7.28 22.25
C THR A 409 -2.67 7.84 23.48
N LEU A 410 -1.47 8.37 23.31
CA LEU A 410 -0.70 8.98 24.39
C LEU A 410 -1.39 10.23 24.95
N ASP A 411 -1.91 11.12 24.09
CA ASP A 411 -2.67 12.30 24.51
C ASP A 411 -3.89 11.91 25.36
N GLY A 412 -4.66 10.89 24.96
CA GLY A 412 -5.82 10.41 25.74
C GLY A 412 -5.43 9.80 27.09
N LEU A 413 -4.34 9.04 27.14
CA LEU A 413 -3.85 8.41 28.38
C LEU A 413 -3.22 9.43 29.34
N LEU A 414 -2.56 10.47 28.83
CA LEU A 414 -1.97 11.53 29.63
C LEU A 414 -3.03 12.52 30.13
N ALA A 415 -4.03 12.83 29.32
CA ALA A 415 -5.14 13.70 29.70
C ALA A 415 -6.06 13.08 30.78
N SER A 416 -6.17 11.74 30.83
CA SER A 416 -6.98 11.04 31.84
C SER A 416 -6.32 10.92 33.23
N LYS A 417 -5.06 11.35 33.36
CA LYS A 417 -4.29 11.41 34.62
C LYS A 417 -4.20 12.80 35.24
N GLY A 418 -4.51 13.85 34.48
CA GLY A 418 -4.39 15.25 34.88
C GLY A 418 -5.55 15.77 35.71
#